data_AF-A0A8X7Q3B3-F1
#
_entry.id   AF-A0A8X7Q3B3-F1
#
_cell.length_a   1.000
_cell.length_b   1.000
_cell.length_c   1.000
_cell.angle_alpha   90.00
_cell.angle_beta   90.00
_cell.angle_gamma   90.00
#
_symmetry.space_group_name_H-M   'P 1'
#
loop_
_entity.id
_entity.type
_entity.pdbx_description
1 polymer ?
#
loop_
_entity_poly.entity_id
_entity_poly.type
_entity_poly.pdbx_seq_one_letter_code
_entity_poly.pdbx_strand_id
1 'polypeptide(L)'
;MVLIESLENPQGDYIELHKKRHGRRLDYEERKRKKEARQVHKRSKQAQNSIGIKGKMIAKKNYAEKAQMKKTLKMHEESSSRRKADEDVQEGAVPAYLLDRENTTRAKVLSNTIKQKRKEKAGKWEVPLPKVRPVAEDEMFRVIRSGKRKSIKAVEEDGYESYICGTWFH
;
A
#
# COMPACT_ATOMS: atom_id res chain seq x y z
N MET A 1 3.69 -39.75 -0.56
CA MET A 1 3.54 -38.36 -1.03
C MET A 1 2.55 -38.41 -2.17
N VAL A 2 1.26 -38.22 -1.85
CA VAL A 2 0.14 -38.50 -2.76
C VAL A 2 0.03 -37.35 -3.77
N LEU A 3 -0.07 -37.74 -5.04
CA LEU A 3 -0.27 -36.87 -6.20
C LEU A 3 -1.47 -35.94 -5.98
N ILE A 4 -1.21 -34.65 -6.17
CA ILE A 4 -2.23 -33.61 -6.30
C ILE A 4 -2.98 -33.88 -7.61
N GLU A 5 -4.27 -34.15 -7.50
CA GLU A 5 -5.22 -34.28 -8.60
C GLU A 5 -5.09 -33.10 -9.57
N SER A 6 -4.72 -33.42 -10.79
CA SER A 6 -4.85 -32.55 -11.96
C SER A 6 -6.32 -32.15 -12.12
N LEU A 7 -6.62 -30.89 -11.84
CA LEU A 7 -7.89 -30.24 -12.18
C LEU A 7 -8.17 -30.41 -13.67
N GLU A 8 -9.10 -31.32 -13.99
CA GLU A 8 -9.60 -31.58 -15.33
C GLU A 8 -10.42 -30.37 -15.78
N ASN A 9 -9.77 -29.47 -16.54
CA ASN A 9 -10.37 -28.22 -16.98
C ASN A 9 -11.31 -28.53 -18.16
N PRO A 10 -12.62 -28.23 -18.07
CA PRO A 10 -13.56 -28.46 -19.17
C PRO A 10 -13.08 -27.73 -20.42
N GLN A 11 -12.91 -28.48 -21.52
CA GLN A 11 -12.22 -28.05 -22.74
C GLN A 11 -12.65 -26.64 -23.24
N GLY A 12 -11.73 -25.68 -23.22
CA GLY A 12 -11.81 -24.38 -23.93
C GLY A 12 -12.93 -23.41 -23.49
N ASP A 13 -13.35 -22.53 -24.42
CA ASP A 13 -14.36 -21.48 -24.19
C ASP A 13 -15.82 -21.97 -24.36
N TYR A 14 -16.15 -23.10 -23.74
CA TYR A 14 -17.48 -23.74 -23.89
C TYR A 14 -18.66 -22.84 -23.47
N ILE A 15 -18.47 -21.93 -22.50
CA ILE A 15 -19.50 -20.98 -22.05
C ILE A 15 -19.82 -19.95 -23.14
N GLU A 16 -18.81 -19.47 -23.86
CA GLU A 16 -19.01 -18.54 -24.97
C GLU A 16 -19.66 -19.21 -26.17
N LEU A 17 -19.22 -20.43 -26.49
CA LEU A 17 -19.84 -21.26 -27.53
C LEU A 17 -21.32 -21.52 -27.23
N HIS A 18 -21.67 -21.85 -25.98
CA HIS A 18 -23.06 -22.03 -25.57
C HIS A 18 -23.87 -20.73 -25.75
N LYS A 19 -23.31 -19.57 -25.36
CA LYS A 19 -23.97 -18.26 -25.57
C LYS A 19 -24.15 -17.91 -27.04
N LYS A 20 -23.21 -18.28 -27.91
CA LYS A 20 -23.31 -18.06 -29.37
C LYS A 20 -24.36 -18.97 -30.00
N ARG A 21 -24.45 -20.24 -29.56
CA ARG A 21 -25.40 -21.24 -30.10
C ARG A 21 -26.82 -21.08 -29.59
N HIS A 22 -26.98 -20.87 -28.28
CA HIS A 22 -28.28 -20.89 -27.60
C HIS A 22 -28.68 -19.52 -27.03
N GLY A 23 -27.86 -18.49 -27.22
CA GLY A 23 -28.12 -17.16 -26.69
C GLY A 23 -27.92 -17.05 -25.18
N ARG A 24 -28.48 -15.97 -24.61
CA ARG A 24 -28.58 -15.77 -23.16
C ARG A 24 -30.02 -15.96 -22.73
N ARG A 25 -30.23 -16.00 -21.41
CA ARG A 25 -31.57 -15.95 -20.83
C ARG A 25 -32.31 -14.71 -21.32
N LEU A 26 -33.58 -14.86 -21.72
CA LEU A 26 -34.37 -13.80 -22.36
C LEU A 26 -34.44 -12.50 -21.52
N ASP A 27 -34.48 -12.60 -20.20
CA ASP A 27 -34.55 -11.45 -19.28
C ASP A 27 -33.17 -10.95 -18.80
N TYR A 28 -32.07 -11.43 -19.38
CA TYR A 28 -30.72 -11.09 -18.95
C TYR A 28 -30.46 -9.59 -19.04
N GLU A 29 -30.82 -8.97 -20.16
CA GLU A 29 -30.59 -7.55 -20.42
C GLU A 29 -31.42 -6.67 -19.50
N GLU A 30 -32.69 -7.02 -19.29
CA GLU A 30 -33.56 -6.32 -18.36
C GLU A 30 -33.02 -6.37 -16.93
N ARG A 31 -32.58 -7.54 -16.49
CA ARG A 31 -32.00 -7.75 -15.16
C ARG A 31 -30.70 -6.95 -15.01
N LYS A 32 -29.85 -6.94 -16.03
CA LYS A 32 -28.59 -6.19 -16.04
C LYS A 32 -28.85 -4.68 -15.94
N ARG A 33 -29.72 -4.14 -16.78
CA ARG A 33 -30.14 -2.74 -16.75
C ARG A 33 -30.71 -2.34 -15.37
N LYS A 34 -31.66 -3.11 -14.84
CA LYS A 34 -32.25 -2.85 -13.51
C LYS A 34 -31.21 -2.97 -12.39
N LYS A 35 -30.20 -3.84 -12.52
CA LYS A 35 -29.11 -3.97 -11.54
C LYS A 35 -28.19 -2.76 -11.57
N GLU A 36 -27.79 -2.30 -12.76
CA GLU A 36 -26.95 -1.11 -12.95
C GLU A 36 -27.65 0.16 -12.44
N ALA A 37 -28.92 0.36 -12.78
CA ALA A 37 -29.70 1.49 -12.27
C ALA A 37 -29.79 1.49 -10.72
N ARG A 38 -30.02 0.33 -10.09
CA ARG A 38 -30.08 0.21 -8.62
C ARG A 38 -28.72 0.31 -7.93
N GLN A 39 -27.61 0.16 -8.67
CA GLN A 39 -26.28 0.15 -8.09
C GLN A 39 -25.92 1.48 -7.41
N VAL A 40 -26.43 2.61 -7.92
CA VAL A 40 -26.21 3.95 -7.33
C VAL A 40 -26.80 4.03 -5.92
N HIS A 41 -28.09 3.69 -5.76
CA HIS A 41 -28.74 3.68 -4.45
C HIS A 41 -28.13 2.63 -3.51
N LYS A 42 -27.76 1.46 -4.04
CA LYS A 42 -27.12 0.41 -3.25
C LYS A 42 -25.76 0.85 -2.72
N ARG A 43 -24.93 1.51 -3.53
CA ARG A 43 -23.63 2.05 -3.12
C ARG A 43 -23.77 3.09 -2.01
N SER A 44 -24.72 4.02 -2.15
CA SER A 44 -25.00 5.03 -1.12
C SER A 44 -25.45 4.39 0.19
N LYS A 45 -26.42 3.47 0.13
CA LYS A 45 -26.91 2.72 1.30
C LYS A 45 -25.80 1.91 1.98
N GLN A 46 -24.93 1.27 1.19
CA GLN A 46 -23.78 0.53 1.72
C GLN A 46 -22.81 1.44 2.45
N ALA A 47 -22.49 2.61 1.91
CA ALA A 47 -21.58 3.56 2.55
C ALA A 47 -22.14 4.12 3.86
N GLN A 48 -23.44 4.41 3.92
CA GLN A 48 -24.09 4.93 5.13
C GLN A 48 -24.23 3.87 6.23
N ASN A 49 -24.56 2.63 5.86
CA ASN A 49 -24.90 1.59 6.83
C ASN A 49 -23.70 0.71 7.23
N SER A 50 -22.57 0.76 6.50
CA SER A 50 -21.41 -0.06 6.81
C SER A 50 -20.63 0.50 8.02
N ILE A 51 -20.57 -0.27 9.09
CA ILE A 51 -19.91 0.13 10.34
C ILE A 51 -18.51 -0.51 10.45
N GLY A 52 -17.61 0.15 11.19
CA GLY A 52 -16.29 -0.38 11.56
C GLY A 52 -15.31 -0.48 10.38
N ILE A 53 -14.54 -1.57 10.34
CA ILE A 53 -13.47 -1.80 9.34
C ILE A 53 -14.05 -1.83 7.91
N LYS A 54 -15.26 -2.37 7.74
CA LYS A 54 -15.92 -2.45 6.42
C LYS A 54 -16.22 -1.05 5.87
N GLY A 55 -16.69 -0.12 6.70
CA GLY A 55 -16.90 1.27 6.31
C GLY A 55 -15.61 1.98 5.92
N LYS A 56 -14.54 1.79 6.70
CA LYS A 56 -13.20 2.33 6.38
C LYS A 56 -12.67 1.80 5.04
N MET A 57 -12.85 0.52 4.75
CA MET A 57 -12.46 -0.08 3.47
C MET A 57 -13.26 0.49 2.29
N ILE A 58 -14.57 0.69 2.45
CA ILE A 58 -15.42 1.28 1.40
C ILE A 58 -15.00 2.72 1.12
N ALA A 59 -14.75 3.53 2.16
CA ALA A 59 -14.28 4.91 1.99
C ALA A 59 -12.93 4.98 1.25
N LYS A 60 -11.97 4.10 1.61
CA LYS A 60 -10.67 4.01 0.93
C LYS A 60 -10.81 3.64 -0.55
N LYS A 61 -11.67 2.66 -0.87
CA LYS A 61 -11.97 2.27 -2.25
C LYS A 61 -12.59 3.41 -3.04
N ASN A 62 -13.61 4.07 -2.49
CA ASN A 62 -14.28 5.20 -3.14
C ASN A 62 -13.31 6.37 -3.41
N TYR A 63 -12.39 6.65 -2.49
CA TYR A 63 -11.36 7.68 -2.68
C TYR A 63 -10.42 7.33 -3.83
N ALA A 64 -9.94 6.08 -3.89
CA ALA A 64 -9.06 5.60 -4.96
C ALA A 64 -9.76 5.66 -6.34
N GLU A 65 -11.01 5.18 -6.43
CA GLU A 65 -11.83 5.25 -7.65
C GLU A 65 -12.02 6.71 -8.11
N LYS A 66 -12.35 7.62 -7.18
CA LYS A 66 -12.52 9.05 -7.49
C LYS A 66 -11.21 9.69 -7.97
N ALA A 67 -10.09 9.38 -7.34
CA ALA A 67 -8.78 9.90 -7.73
C ALA A 67 -8.35 9.39 -9.11
N GLN A 68 -8.58 8.09 -9.40
CA GLN A 68 -8.32 7.52 -10.71
C GLN A 68 -9.17 8.19 -11.79
N MET A 69 -10.48 8.32 -11.57
CA MET A 69 -11.38 8.98 -12.51
C MET A 69 -11.02 10.46 -12.74
N LYS A 70 -10.63 11.18 -11.68
CA LYS A 70 -10.18 12.57 -11.81
C LYS A 70 -8.92 12.68 -12.67
N LYS A 71 -7.97 11.74 -12.51
CA LYS A 71 -6.77 11.67 -13.34
C LYS A 71 -7.10 11.35 -14.80
N THR A 72 -7.99 10.39 -15.06
CA THR A 72 -8.38 10.03 -16.44
C THR A 72 -9.11 11.16 -17.15
N LEU A 73 -9.99 11.87 -16.44
CA LEU A 73 -10.66 13.06 -17.00
C LEU A 73 -9.65 14.16 -17.29
N LYS A 74 -8.74 14.47 -16.35
CA LYS A 74 -7.67 15.45 -16.55
C LYS A 74 -6.78 15.11 -17.74
N MET A 75 -6.33 13.86 -17.87
CA MET A 75 -5.53 13.43 -19.03
C MET A 75 -6.31 13.56 -20.34
N HIS A 76 -7.61 13.24 -20.34
CA HIS A 76 -8.45 13.37 -21.52
C HIS A 76 -8.67 14.85 -21.90
N GLU A 77 -8.92 15.72 -20.93
CA GLU A 77 -9.03 17.18 -21.12
C GLU A 77 -7.72 17.79 -21.66
N GLU A 78 -6.57 17.41 -21.10
CA GLU A 78 -5.26 17.86 -21.57
C GLU A 78 -4.96 17.37 -23.00
N SER A 79 -5.33 16.13 -23.32
CA SER A 79 -5.16 15.57 -24.67
C SER A 79 -6.07 16.20 -25.72
N SER A 80 -7.30 16.60 -25.35
CA SER A 80 -8.25 17.23 -26.26
C SER A 80 -7.90 18.69 -26.53
N SER A 81 -7.37 19.41 -25.52
CA SER A 81 -6.78 20.73 -25.69
C SER A 81 -5.35 20.59 -26.22
N ARG A 82 -5.19 20.21 -27.48
CA ARG A 82 -3.88 20.23 -28.17
C ARG A 82 -3.44 21.67 -28.42
N ARG A 83 -3.13 22.41 -27.34
CA ARG A 83 -2.41 23.68 -27.42
C ARG A 83 -0.96 23.33 -27.74
N LYS A 84 -0.38 24.00 -28.74
CA LYS A 84 1.07 24.05 -28.84
C LYS A 84 1.54 24.68 -27.53
N ALA A 85 2.43 24.01 -26.80
CA ALA A 85 3.10 24.68 -25.68
C ALA A 85 3.80 25.90 -26.30
N ASP A 86 3.41 27.10 -25.88
CA ASP A 86 4.23 28.28 -26.17
C ASP A 86 5.56 28.02 -25.46
N GLU A 87 6.62 27.87 -26.27
CA GLU A 87 8.01 27.65 -25.87
C GLU A 87 8.54 28.90 -25.17
N ASP A 88 8.03 29.18 -23.97
CA ASP A 88 8.68 30.12 -23.06
C ASP A 88 9.76 29.33 -22.32
N VAL A 89 10.97 29.38 -22.90
CA VAL A 89 12.17 28.66 -22.47
C VAL A 89 12.42 28.99 -21.00
N GLN A 90 12.02 28.08 -20.12
CA GLN A 90 12.30 28.20 -18.69
C GLN A 90 13.82 28.21 -18.48
N GLU A 91 14.29 29.08 -17.56
CA GLU A 91 15.70 29.40 -17.23
C GLU A 91 16.55 28.22 -16.69
N GLY A 92 16.15 26.97 -16.96
CA GLY A 92 16.83 25.72 -16.64
C GLY A 92 16.94 24.75 -17.80
N ALA A 93 16.81 25.22 -19.06
CA ALA A 93 16.96 24.41 -20.26
C ALA A 93 18.40 23.88 -20.40
N VAL A 94 18.63 22.65 -19.93
CA VAL A 94 19.87 21.93 -20.15
C VAL A 94 19.88 21.39 -21.58
N PRO A 95 21.00 21.41 -22.31
CA PRO A 95 21.04 20.89 -23.68
C PRO A 95 20.49 19.46 -23.79
N ALA A 96 19.86 19.11 -24.92
CA ALA A 96 19.12 17.85 -25.11
C ALA A 96 19.90 16.57 -24.71
N TYR A 97 21.23 16.61 -24.83
CA TYR A 97 22.15 15.52 -24.46
C TYR A 97 22.40 15.37 -22.94
N LEU A 98 21.85 16.25 -22.10
CA LEU A 98 21.88 16.21 -20.64
C LEU A 98 20.48 16.08 -20.00
N LEU A 99 19.39 16.09 -20.78
CA LEU A 99 18.01 16.07 -20.24
C LEU A 99 17.65 14.74 -19.55
N ASP A 100 18.07 13.61 -20.11
CA ASP A 100 17.83 12.27 -19.55
C ASP A 100 18.94 11.78 -18.62
N ARG A 101 19.98 12.60 -18.42
CA ARG A 101 21.02 12.34 -17.44
C ARG A 101 20.57 12.92 -16.11
N GLU A 102 19.74 12.18 -15.37
CA GLU A 102 19.61 12.40 -13.93
C GLU A 102 21.01 12.59 -13.34
N ASN A 103 21.26 13.79 -12.84
CA ASN A 103 22.52 14.45 -12.52
C ASN A 103 23.69 13.51 -12.17
N THR A 104 24.28 12.83 -13.15
CA THR A 104 25.53 12.06 -13.01
C THR A 104 26.74 12.98 -13.27
N THR A 105 26.70 14.21 -12.77
CA THR A 105 27.87 15.07 -12.72
C THR A 105 28.45 15.07 -11.33
N ARG A 106 28.93 13.90 -10.89
CA ARG A 106 29.83 13.84 -9.75
C ARG A 106 30.87 12.72 -9.80
N ALA A 107 31.09 11.91 -10.84
CA ALA A 107 32.19 10.92 -10.75
C ALA A 107 33.60 11.56 -10.60
N LYS A 108 33.91 12.61 -11.37
CA LYS A 108 35.20 13.34 -11.26
C LYS A 108 35.23 14.35 -10.11
N VAL A 109 34.10 15.02 -9.82
CA VAL A 109 33.95 15.88 -8.63
C VAL A 109 33.97 15.03 -7.35
N LEU A 110 33.44 13.81 -7.34
CA LEU A 110 33.54 12.85 -6.23
C LEU A 110 34.97 12.44 -6.02
N SER A 111 35.76 12.17 -7.05
CA SER A 111 37.17 11.83 -6.83
C SER A 111 37.97 12.98 -6.18
N ASN A 112 37.72 14.25 -6.56
CA ASN A 112 38.35 15.42 -5.95
C ASN A 112 37.74 15.80 -4.58
N THR A 113 36.42 15.65 -4.40
CA THR A 113 35.74 15.85 -3.12
C THR A 113 35.94 14.69 -2.16
N ILE A 114 36.28 13.47 -2.59
CA ILE A 114 36.73 12.35 -1.73
C ILE A 114 38.17 12.61 -1.30
N LYS A 115 39.01 13.20 -2.16
CA LYS A 115 40.33 13.71 -1.77
C LYS A 115 40.22 14.88 -0.79
N GLN A 116 39.28 15.81 -0.96
CA GLN A 116 38.98 16.86 0.02
C GLN A 116 38.34 16.28 1.28
N LYS A 117 37.36 15.39 1.19
CA LYS A 117 36.69 14.77 2.33
C LYS A 117 37.53 13.71 3.07
N ARG A 118 38.62 13.18 2.48
CA ARG A 118 39.68 12.44 3.20
C ARG A 118 40.58 13.40 3.97
N LYS A 119 40.81 14.62 3.47
CA LYS A 119 41.43 15.73 4.21
C LYS A 119 40.48 16.31 5.28
N GLU A 120 39.17 16.34 5.04
CA GLU A 120 38.11 16.69 6.02
C GLU A 120 37.62 15.48 6.83
N LYS A 121 38.17 14.26 6.67
CA LYS A 121 37.84 13.08 7.51
C LYS A 121 38.40 13.21 8.93
N ALA A 122 39.19 14.25 9.17
CA ALA A 122 39.46 14.81 10.49
C ALA A 122 38.27 15.63 11.07
N GLY A 123 37.21 15.85 10.29
CA GLY A 123 36.04 16.67 10.63
C GLY A 123 34.73 16.07 10.12
N LYS A 124 34.17 15.13 10.90
CA LYS A 124 32.74 14.79 10.95
C LYS A 124 32.06 14.37 9.64
N TRP A 125 32.04 13.06 9.38
CA TRP A 125 31.08 12.46 8.46
C TRP A 125 29.79 12.13 9.21
N GLU A 126 28.76 12.93 8.97
CA GLU A 126 27.45 12.72 9.60
C GLU A 126 26.68 11.59 8.92
N VAL A 127 26.16 10.68 9.74
CA VAL A 127 25.36 9.52 9.35
C VAL A 127 23.91 9.96 9.10
N PRO A 128 23.16 9.42 8.13
CA PRO A 128 21.78 9.84 7.81
C PRO A 128 20.80 9.86 8.99
N LEU A 129 21.12 9.13 10.06
CA LEU A 129 20.50 9.28 11.37
C LEU A 129 21.63 9.39 12.41
N PRO A 130 21.97 10.61 12.86
CA PRO A 130 23.09 10.83 13.77
C PRO A 130 22.76 10.45 15.21
N LYS A 131 21.48 10.46 15.61
CA LYS A 131 21.03 10.11 16.96
C LYS A 131 19.78 9.25 16.91
N VAL A 132 19.94 7.98 17.23
CA VAL A 132 18.84 7.02 17.43
C VAL A 132 18.39 7.13 18.89
N ARG A 133 17.09 6.90 19.15
CA ARG A 133 16.59 6.81 20.53
C ARG A 133 17.29 5.64 21.25
N PRO A 134 17.84 5.84 22.46
CA PRO A 134 18.39 4.72 23.21
C PRO A 134 17.25 3.77 23.56
N VAL A 135 17.46 2.48 23.26
CA VAL A 135 16.57 1.40 23.70
C VAL A 135 17.01 1.02 25.11
N ALA A 136 16.07 0.90 26.05
CA ALA A 136 16.39 0.49 27.42
C ALA A 136 16.78 -0.99 27.44
N GLU A 137 17.68 -1.38 28.36
CA GLU A 137 18.20 -2.76 28.43
C GLU A 137 17.10 -3.80 28.71
N ASP A 138 16.03 -3.42 29.42
CA ASP A 138 14.88 -4.30 29.71
C ASP A 138 14.05 -4.62 28.45
N GLU A 139 13.98 -3.71 27.48
CA GLU A 139 13.35 -3.95 26.17
C GLU A 139 14.25 -4.81 25.26
N MET A 140 15.58 -4.72 25.46
CA MET A 140 16.56 -5.50 24.70
C MET A 140 16.69 -6.94 25.20
N PHE A 141 16.58 -7.15 26.52
CA PHE A 141 16.85 -8.42 27.16
C PHE A 141 15.62 -8.99 27.85
N ARG A 142 15.00 -9.98 27.22
CA ARG A 142 13.98 -10.79 27.88
C ARG A 142 14.65 -11.70 28.92
N VAL A 143 14.34 -11.48 30.20
CA VAL A 143 14.87 -12.29 31.31
C VAL A 143 14.33 -13.72 31.24
N ILE A 144 15.18 -14.68 30.86
CA ILE A 144 14.84 -16.11 30.85
C ILE A 144 15.24 -16.73 32.20
N ARG A 145 14.26 -17.19 32.99
CA ARG A 145 14.50 -17.91 34.24
C ARG A 145 14.50 -19.42 34.00
N SER A 146 15.61 -20.10 34.31
CA SER A 146 15.74 -21.57 34.19
C SER A 146 15.42 -22.30 35.51
N GLY A 147 14.92 -23.55 35.40
CA GLY A 147 14.62 -24.44 36.53
C GLY A 147 13.15 -24.92 36.61
N LYS A 148 12.95 -26.14 37.11
CA LYS A 148 11.65 -26.87 37.13
C LYS A 148 10.49 -26.14 37.84
N ARG A 149 10.80 -25.23 38.76
CA ARG A 149 9.81 -24.43 39.54
C ARG A 149 9.58 -23.01 38.97
N LYS A 150 10.41 -22.55 38.03
CA LYS A 150 10.34 -21.16 37.49
C LYS A 150 9.73 -21.06 36.09
N SER A 151 9.53 -22.18 35.39
CA SER A 151 8.81 -22.25 34.10
C SER A 151 7.30 -21.93 34.19
N ILE A 152 6.73 -21.86 35.40
CA ILE A 152 5.29 -21.68 35.62
C ILE A 152 4.90 -20.18 35.74
N LYS A 153 5.86 -19.26 35.90
CA LYS A 153 5.60 -17.83 36.15
C LYS A 153 6.10 -16.87 35.06
N ALA A 154 6.23 -17.36 33.82
CA ALA A 154 6.73 -16.56 32.68
C ALA A 154 5.60 -15.97 31.81
N VAL A 155 4.45 -15.67 32.40
CA VAL A 155 3.35 -14.95 31.76
C VAL A 155 2.83 -13.93 32.76
N GLU A 156 3.55 -12.83 32.94
CA GLU A 156 2.98 -11.63 33.57
C GLU A 156 3.84 -10.43 33.17
N GLU A 157 3.71 -10.07 31.89
CA GLU A 157 3.90 -8.70 31.43
C GLU A 157 2.70 -8.40 30.54
N ASP A 158 1.73 -7.71 31.13
CA ASP A 158 0.93 -6.65 30.52
C ASP A 158 0.05 -6.09 31.63
N GLY A 159 0.41 -4.91 32.13
CA GLY A 159 -0.19 -4.29 33.30
C GLY A 159 -1.71 -4.10 33.17
N TYR A 160 -2.46 -4.96 33.86
CA TYR A 160 -3.81 -4.70 34.35
C TYR A 160 -3.97 -5.46 35.67
N GLU A 161 -3.74 -4.76 36.77
CA GLU A 161 -3.99 -5.27 38.11
C GLU A 161 -5.51 -5.29 38.35
N SER A 162 -6.19 -6.35 37.88
CA SER A 162 -7.58 -6.60 38.25
C SER A 162 -7.60 -7.17 39.67
N TYR A 163 -7.75 -6.30 40.66
CA TYR A 163 -8.15 -6.66 42.01
C TYR A 163 -9.50 -7.41 41.96
N ILE A 164 -9.45 -8.74 41.92
CA ILE A 164 -10.58 -9.55 42.38
C ILE A 164 -10.49 -9.52 43.91
N CYS A 165 -11.22 -8.58 44.50
CA CYS A 165 -11.50 -8.56 45.93
C CYS A 165 -12.27 -9.84 46.27
N GLY A 166 -11.53 -10.88 46.68
CA GLY A 166 -12.08 -12.03 47.36
C GLY A 166 -12.32 -11.65 48.81
N THR A 167 -13.48 -11.05 49.11
CA THR A 167 -13.97 -10.93 50.47
C THR A 167 -14.16 -12.33 51.03
N TRP A 168 -13.31 -12.66 51.99
CA TRP A 168 -13.36 -13.84 52.82
C TRP A 168 -14.59 -13.72 53.74
N PHE A 169 -15.39 -14.77 53.70
CA PHE A 169 -16.57 -15.04 54.50
C PHE A 169 -16.18 -15.21 55.97
N HIS A 170 -16.78 -14.42 56.87
CA HIS A 170 -17.09 -14.76 58.27
C HIS A 170 -18.35 -14.01 58.68
#